data_AF-A0A956A5H8-F1
#
_entry.id   AF-A0A956A5H8-F1
#
_cell.length_a   1.000
_cell.length_b   1.000
_cell.length_c   1.000
_cell.angle_alpha   90.00
_cell.angle_beta   90.00
_cell.angle_gamma   90.00
#
_symmetry.space_group_name_H-M   'P 1'
#
loop_
_entity.id
_entity.type
_entity.pdbx_description
1 polymer ?
#
loop_
_entity_poly.entity_id
_entity_poly.type
_entity_poly.pdbx_seq_one_letter_code
_entity_poly.pdbx_strand_id
1 'polypeptide(L)'
;PLDIMLIDLDDQAVFDLMSRGDTTGVFQLESSGFKTLMRKLRPDCFEDIIAAVALYRPGPLQAGMVDSFVDRKHGREAIDYPHPSLSAILEETYGVIVYQEQVMQSASILAGFSLGQA
;
A
#
# COMPACT_ATOMS: atom_id res chain seq x y z
N PRO A 1 -28.73 -15.33 -6.99
CA PRO A 1 -27.44 -15.32 -7.71
C PRO A 1 -26.41 -14.54 -6.89
N LEU A 2 -25.14 -14.88 -6.96
CA LEU A 2 -24.08 -14.06 -6.36
C LEU A 2 -23.89 -12.79 -7.21
N ASP A 3 -23.83 -11.61 -6.57
CA ASP A 3 -23.47 -10.34 -7.21
C ASP A 3 -22.09 -9.91 -6.70
N ILE A 4 -21.12 -9.86 -7.62
CA ILE A 4 -19.74 -9.52 -7.28
C ILE A 4 -19.58 -8.06 -6.85
N MET A 5 -20.47 -7.17 -7.28
CA MET A 5 -20.39 -5.74 -6.97
C MET A 5 -20.84 -5.41 -5.53
N LEU A 6 -21.39 -6.39 -4.82
CA LEU A 6 -21.91 -6.25 -3.46
C LEU A 6 -21.11 -7.04 -2.43
N ILE A 7 -19.93 -7.55 -2.79
CA ILE A 7 -19.06 -8.24 -1.83
C ILE A 7 -18.51 -7.25 -0.81
N ASP A 8 -18.26 -7.75 0.39
CA ASP A 8 -17.60 -7.00 1.45
C ASP A 8 -16.10 -6.89 1.12
N LEU A 9 -15.58 -5.67 1.09
CA LEU A 9 -14.15 -5.41 0.87
C LEU A 9 -13.34 -5.54 2.17
N ASP A 10 -14.02 -5.61 3.32
CA ASP A 10 -13.42 -5.72 4.64
C ASP A 10 -13.49 -7.15 5.21
N ASP A 11 -13.66 -8.17 4.35
CA ASP A 11 -13.76 -9.58 4.77
C ASP A 11 -12.44 -10.08 5.39
N GLN A 12 -12.45 -10.20 6.72
CA GLN A 12 -11.30 -10.67 7.49
C GLN A 12 -10.78 -12.05 7.05
N ALA A 13 -11.65 -12.95 6.59
CA ALA A 13 -11.22 -14.27 6.15
C ALA A 13 -10.36 -14.21 4.87
N VAL A 14 -10.62 -13.22 4.02
CA VAL A 14 -9.84 -12.93 2.81
C VAL A 14 -8.46 -12.36 3.20
N PHE A 15 -8.42 -11.42 4.15
CA PHE A 15 -7.16 -10.89 4.68
C PHE A 15 -6.31 -11.94 5.38
N ASP A 16 -6.93 -12.85 6.13
CA ASP A 16 -6.24 -13.96 6.78
C ASP A 16 -5.66 -14.95 5.75
N LEU A 17 -6.38 -15.23 4.66
CA LEU A 17 -5.89 -16.04 3.55
C LEU A 17 -4.66 -15.41 2.89
N MET A 18 -4.71 -14.12 2.59
CA MET A 18 -3.57 -13.39 2.04
C MET A 18 -2.39 -13.37 3.02
N SER A 19 -2.65 -13.12 4.31
CA SER A 19 -1.64 -13.10 5.37
C SER A 19 -0.92 -14.44 5.57
N ARG A 20 -1.57 -15.57 5.25
CA ARG A 20 -0.90 -16.90 5.22
C ARG A 20 -0.08 -17.13 3.96
N GLY A 21 -0.25 -16.31 2.92
CA GLY A 21 0.36 -16.48 1.61
C GLY A 21 -0.35 -17.53 0.75
N ASP A 22 -1.59 -17.87 1.08
CA ASP A 22 -2.40 -18.91 0.41
C ASP A 22 -3.04 -18.39 -0.90
N THR A 23 -2.29 -17.63 -1.68
CA THR A 23 -2.79 -16.86 -2.84
C THR A 23 -2.57 -17.53 -4.20
N THR A 24 -2.41 -18.86 -4.23
CA THR A 24 -2.35 -19.61 -5.51
C THR A 24 -3.66 -19.44 -6.27
N GLY A 25 -3.60 -19.07 -7.55
CA GLY A 25 -4.79 -18.74 -8.35
C GLY A 25 -5.45 -17.38 -8.05
N VAL A 26 -4.91 -16.59 -7.11
CA VAL A 26 -5.39 -15.21 -6.87
C VAL A 26 -4.63 -14.26 -7.80
N PHE A 27 -5.38 -13.52 -8.63
CA PHE A 27 -4.82 -12.62 -9.63
C PHE A 27 -3.79 -11.66 -9.02
N GLN A 28 -2.65 -11.50 -9.69
CA GLN A 28 -1.46 -10.71 -9.27
C GLN A 28 -0.71 -11.18 -8.02
N LEU A 29 -1.34 -11.91 -7.09
CA LEU A 29 -0.74 -12.24 -5.79
C LEU A 29 -0.07 -13.63 -5.75
N GLU A 30 -0.01 -14.35 -6.88
CA GLU A 30 0.36 -15.77 -6.92
C GLU A 30 1.87 -16.06 -6.85
N SER A 31 2.73 -15.10 -7.24
CA SER A 31 4.17 -15.36 -7.33
C SER A 31 4.79 -15.65 -5.96
N SER A 32 5.84 -16.47 -5.92
CA SER A 32 6.51 -16.89 -4.67
C SER A 32 7.00 -15.70 -3.83
N GLY A 33 7.54 -14.68 -4.49
CA GLY A 33 7.98 -13.47 -3.80
C GLY A 33 6.82 -12.61 -3.32
N PHE A 34 5.72 -12.50 -4.08
CA PHE A 34 4.53 -11.77 -3.63
C PHE A 34 3.85 -12.48 -2.45
N LYS A 35 3.78 -13.82 -2.45
CA LYS A 35 3.34 -14.62 -1.28
C LYS A 35 4.19 -14.34 -0.04
N THR A 36 5.49 -14.14 -0.25
CA THR A 36 6.41 -13.77 0.84
C THR A 36 6.13 -12.37 1.34
N LEU A 37 5.87 -11.42 0.44
CA LEU A 37 5.44 -10.08 0.81
C LEU A 37 4.13 -10.11 1.60
N MET A 38 3.10 -10.83 1.15
CA MET A 38 1.82 -10.90 1.87
C MET A 38 1.96 -11.44 3.30
N ARG A 39 2.80 -12.47 3.50
CA ARG A 39 3.12 -12.99 4.85
C ARG A 39 3.80 -11.97 5.75
N LYS A 40 4.66 -11.12 5.18
CA LYS A 40 5.34 -10.04 5.94
C LYS A 40 4.42 -8.85 6.19
N LEU A 41 3.66 -8.44 5.17
CA LEU A 41 2.77 -7.30 5.20
C LEU A 41 1.60 -7.54 6.14
N ARG A 42 1.00 -8.74 6.11
CA ARG A 42 -0.24 -9.09 6.80
C ARG A 42 -1.33 -8.04 6.52
N PRO A 43 -1.84 -7.96 5.28
CA PRO A 43 -2.83 -6.97 4.92
C PRO A 43 -4.08 -7.15 5.80
N ASP A 44 -4.65 -6.04 6.26
CA ASP A 44 -5.87 -6.00 7.09
C ASP A 44 -6.89 -4.96 6.60
N CYS A 45 -6.57 -4.25 5.52
CA CYS A 45 -7.48 -3.42 4.74
C CYS A 45 -7.21 -3.58 3.24
N PHE A 46 -8.13 -3.06 2.41
CA PHE A 46 -8.01 -3.15 0.96
C PHE A 46 -6.86 -2.29 0.43
N GLU A 47 -6.58 -1.14 1.05
CA GLU A 47 -5.54 -0.19 0.69
C GLU A 47 -4.14 -0.83 0.74
N ASP A 48 -3.90 -1.77 1.67
CA ASP A 48 -2.64 -2.52 1.71
C ASP A 48 -2.40 -3.35 0.44
N ILE A 49 -3.45 -3.91 -0.14
CA ILE A 49 -3.36 -4.71 -1.37
C ILE A 49 -2.98 -3.80 -2.54
N ILE A 50 -3.63 -2.63 -2.63
CA ILE A 50 -3.33 -1.60 -3.63
C ILE A 50 -1.86 -1.18 -3.52
N ALA A 51 -1.42 -0.84 -2.30
CA ALA A 51 -0.05 -0.43 -2.04
C ALA A 51 0.96 -1.54 -2.36
N ALA A 52 0.69 -2.79 -1.95
CA ALA A 52 1.57 -3.92 -2.22
C ALA A 52 1.80 -4.15 -3.73
N VAL A 53 0.74 -4.05 -4.53
CA VAL A 53 0.83 -4.18 -5.99
C VAL A 53 1.65 -3.03 -6.61
N ALA A 54 1.47 -1.80 -6.11
CA ALA A 54 2.23 -0.65 -6.57
C ALA A 54 3.73 -0.77 -6.20
N LEU A 55 4.01 -1.22 -4.98
CA LEU A 55 5.34 -1.32 -4.39
C LEU A 55 6.14 -2.54 -4.86
N TYR A 56 5.51 -3.64 -5.24
CA TYR A 56 6.21 -4.86 -5.67
C TYR A 56 6.75 -4.76 -7.11
N ARG A 57 7.66 -3.79 -7.33
CA ARG A 57 8.33 -3.50 -8.60
C ARG A 57 9.83 -3.33 -8.37
N PRO A 58 10.69 -3.53 -9.39
CA PRO A 58 12.14 -3.49 -9.21
C PRO A 58 12.67 -2.19 -8.56
N GLY A 59 12.15 -1.03 -8.95
CA GLY A 59 12.57 0.27 -8.40
C GLY A 59 12.31 0.40 -6.90
N PRO A 60 11.04 0.34 -6.43
CA PRO A 60 10.73 0.43 -5.00
C PRO A 60 11.37 -0.67 -4.15
N LEU A 61 11.52 -1.90 -4.68
CA LEU A 61 12.24 -2.98 -4.00
C LEU A 61 13.73 -2.64 -3.79
N GLN A 62 14.41 -2.13 -4.82
CA GLN A 62 15.82 -1.73 -4.72
C GLN A 62 16.02 -0.51 -3.81
N ALA A 63 15.02 0.37 -3.72
CA ALA A 63 15.03 1.54 -2.87
C ALA A 63 14.64 1.26 -1.40
N GLY A 64 14.32 0.01 -1.04
CA GLY A 64 13.92 -0.37 0.32
C GLY A 64 12.52 0.10 0.73
N MET A 65 11.72 0.63 -0.20
CA MET A 65 10.41 1.21 0.10
C MET A 65 9.43 0.17 0.63
N VAL A 66 9.51 -1.07 0.15
CA VAL A 66 8.65 -2.17 0.61
C VAL A 66 8.94 -2.52 2.06
N ASP A 67 10.22 -2.54 2.44
CA ASP A 67 10.61 -2.85 3.82
C ASP A 67 10.18 -1.73 4.76
N SER A 68 10.41 -0.45 4.44
CA SER A 68 9.89 0.67 5.25
C SER A 68 8.37 0.67 5.35
N PHE A 69 7.64 0.40 4.27
CA PHE A 69 6.18 0.32 4.32
C PHE A 69 5.71 -0.75 5.31
N VAL A 70 6.29 -1.95 5.22
CA VAL A 70 5.97 -3.08 6.11
C VAL A 70 6.41 -2.82 7.54
N ASP A 71 7.58 -2.23 7.77
CA ASP A 71 8.09 -1.94 9.12
C ASP A 71 7.31 -0.82 9.80
N ARG A 72 6.91 0.22 9.08
CA ARG A 72 6.07 1.29 9.61
C ARG A 72 4.66 0.82 9.92
N LYS A 73 4.04 0.03 9.03
CA LYS A 73 2.74 -0.60 9.30
C LYS A 73 2.74 -1.34 10.64
N HIS A 74 3.81 -2.10 10.90
CA HIS A 74 3.93 -2.92 12.11
C HIS A 74 4.58 -2.18 13.31
N GLY A 75 4.80 -0.87 13.20
CA GLY A 75 5.41 -0.06 14.28
C GLY A 75 6.86 -0.43 14.61
N ARG A 76 7.56 -1.13 13.72
CA ARG A 76 9.01 -1.44 13.85
C ARG A 76 9.89 -0.27 13.42
N GLU A 77 9.36 0.57 12.53
CA GLU A 77 9.92 1.87 12.15
C GLU A 77 8.89 2.95 12.51
N ALA A 78 9.34 4.13 12.96
CA ALA A 78 8.44 5.26 13.17
C ALA A 78 7.93 5.78 11.83
N ILE A 79 6.64 6.12 11.75
CA ILE A 79 6.10 6.80 10.58
C ILE A 79 6.72 8.20 10.51
N ASP A 80 7.47 8.46 9.43
CA ASP A 80 8.03 9.76 9.13
C ASP A 80 7.30 10.39 7.96
N TYR A 81 6.91 11.66 8.14
CA TYR A 81 6.29 12.47 7.11
C TYR A 81 7.26 13.57 6.70
N PRO A 82 7.58 13.73 5.40
CA PRO A 82 8.53 14.76 4.95
C PRO A 82 8.15 16.19 5.36
N HIS A 83 6.86 16.44 5.58
CA HIS A 83 6.34 17.69 6.13
C HIS A 83 5.00 17.42 6.86
N PRO A 84 4.69 18.09 7.99
CA PRO A 84 3.45 17.85 8.75
C PRO A 84 2.16 17.95 7.92
N SER A 85 2.11 18.87 6.96
CA SER A 85 0.96 19.04 6.04
C SER A 85 0.72 17.86 5.09
N LEU A 86 1.67 16.93 4.97
CA LEU A 86 1.52 15.72 4.14
C LEU A 86 0.96 14.54 4.92
N SER A 87 0.82 14.63 6.25
CA SER A 87 0.35 13.53 7.09
C SER A 87 -0.95 12.92 6.57
N ALA A 88 -1.95 13.76 6.28
CA ALA A 88 -3.27 13.30 5.83
C ALA A 88 -3.25 12.55 4.48
N ILE A 89 -2.35 12.91 3.55
CA ILE A 89 -2.31 12.25 2.23
C ILE A 89 -1.40 11.01 2.21
N LEU A 90 -0.50 10.87 3.19
CA LEU A 90 0.44 9.76 3.30
C LEU A 90 0.07 8.79 4.44
N GLU A 91 -1.02 9.03 5.17
CA GLU A 91 -1.44 8.22 6.30
C GLU A 91 -1.72 6.77 5.88
N GLU A 92 -2.51 6.59 4.82
CA GLU A 92 -2.87 5.29 4.24
C GLU A 92 -1.67 4.51 3.67
N THR A 93 -0.54 5.19 3.47
CA THR A 93 0.70 4.57 2.99
C THR A 93 1.84 4.65 3.99
N TYR A 94 1.51 4.87 5.27
CA TYR A 94 2.47 4.88 6.38
C TYR A 94 3.65 5.84 6.14
N GLY A 95 3.37 7.01 5.56
CA GLY A 95 4.37 8.04 5.27
C GLY A 95 5.21 7.79 4.01
N VAL A 96 4.98 6.68 3.29
CA VAL A 96 5.68 6.37 2.04
C VAL A 96 4.91 6.95 0.86
N ILE A 97 5.57 7.66 -0.06
CA ILE A 97 4.91 8.12 -1.30
C ILE A 97 4.85 6.94 -2.27
N VAL A 98 3.64 6.43 -2.53
CA VAL A 98 3.40 5.26 -3.38
C VAL A 98 2.69 5.65 -4.68
N TYR A 99 1.74 6.60 -4.61
CA TYR A 99 0.85 6.93 -5.71
C TYR A 99 1.24 8.24 -6.41
N GLN A 100 0.87 8.36 -7.69
CA GLN A 100 1.12 9.60 -8.44
C GLN A 100 0.29 10.75 -7.88
N GLU A 101 -0.93 10.45 -7.45
CA GLU A 101 -1.86 11.36 -6.80
C GLU A 101 -1.24 11.96 -5.54
N GLN A 102 -0.51 11.17 -4.75
CA GLN A 102 0.22 11.66 -3.57
C GLN A 102 1.33 12.64 -3.95
N VAL A 103 2.04 12.40 -5.07
CA VAL A 103 3.05 13.35 -5.58
C VAL A 103 2.39 14.66 -5.98
N MET A 104 1.31 14.59 -6.75
CA MET A 104 0.57 15.77 -7.22
C MET A 104 0.00 16.59 -6.05
N GLN A 105 -0.61 15.92 -5.07
CA GLN A 105 -1.13 16.55 -3.86
C GLN A 105 -0.02 17.16 -3.02
N SER A 106 1.14 16.50 -2.89
CA SER A 106 2.30 17.05 -2.18
C SER A 106 2.80 18.34 -2.82
N ALA A 107 2.91 18.37 -4.15
CA ALA A 107 3.30 19.57 -4.89
C ALA A 107 2.27 20.70 -4.71
N SER A 108 0.98 20.37 -4.74
CA SER A 108 -0.09 21.35 -4.51
C SER A 108 -0.06 21.94 -3.11
N ILE A 109 0.06 21.10 -2.07
CA ILE A 109 0.05 21.52 -0.66
C ILE A 109 1.29 22.33 -0.30
N LEU A 110 2.47 21.91 -0.75
CA LEU A 110 3.74 22.52 -0.33
C LEU A 110 4.15 23.72 -1.19
N ALA A 111 3.86 23.69 -2.49
CA ALA A 111 4.32 24.71 -3.44
C ALA A 111 3.18 25.51 -4.08
N GLY A 112 1.92 25.23 -3.73
CA GLY A 112 0.77 25.99 -4.22
C GLY A 112 0.42 25.75 -5.69
N PHE A 113 0.92 24.66 -6.30
CA PHE A 113 0.50 24.27 -7.65
C PHE A 113 -0.98 23.90 -7.67
N SER A 114 -1.69 24.25 -8.73
CA SER A 114 -2.98 23.62 -9.02
C SER A 114 -2.78 22.15 -9.41
N LEU A 115 -3.77 21.29 -9.15
CA LEU A 115 -3.69 19.86 -9.51
C LEU A 115 -3.46 19.63 -11.02
N GLY A 116 -3.82 20.57 -11.89
CA GLY A 116 -3.55 20.49 -13.34
C GLY A 116 -2.15 20.95 -13.76
N GLN A 117 -1.39 21.56 -12.86
CA GLN A 117 0.01 21.96 -13.07
C GLN A 117 1.01 20.98 -12.44
N ALA A 118 0.53 20.12 -11.55
CA ALA A 118 1.31 19.14 -10.80
C ALA A 118 1.44 17.81 -11.55
#